data_AF-A0A0N5AHV0-F1
#
_entry.id   AF-A0A0N5AHV0-F1
#
_cell.length_a   1.000
_cell.length_b   1.000
_cell.length_c   1.000
_cell.angle_alpha   90.00
_cell.angle_beta   90.00
_cell.angle_gamma   90.00
#
_symmetry.space_group_name_H-M   'P 1'
#
loop_
_entity.id
_entity.type
_entity.pdbx_description
1 polymer ?
#
loop_
_entity_poly.entity_id
_entity_poly.type
_entity_poly.pdbx_seq_one_letter_code
_entity_poly.pdbx_strand_id
1 'polypeptide(L)'
;MDNLKSDQPPAYSQIDPNTSRLINSEATSRLGDGLVSINESNPISFILKACDFAAKKHRFQKRKDLQQTPYINHPIGVANILANEGDVTDPSTIVAALLHDTVEDTDTTLEEIQQVFGKKIRDIVDECTDDKSLSRDARKQAQIDNAASHCFEAKLVHLADKLYNLRDLERNPPVNWDYLRKKEYTKWSKEVVSRLKGTNDKIEVELDQASNNLHSKTGVLLVNTGTPEGYGYFSIRSFLAEFLSDKRVIELPRILWLPFLYLYVLNIRPFKKAACYKKIWNLEKNEAPLRLITANQAIQLSSKFKDNEKLEVDWSFRYGNPSIYNKIEVLKQKGCDRLILLPLYPQYAAATTASVVDEVFRCLSKQRFQMSLHVVPPFFSHKAYITGTAKRVLDELNNKKFSPDALIFSYHGLPLKYCKNGDPYDTQCYETSRLLQRELNLDCKCITAFQSQYGHGEWLKPYTEDLVVQLAKSGLKRLVILAPGFMGDCLETIEEIGVDMKKKFLENGGQQFMYVPCLNDSPESIELLETLIRMNVFPS
;
A
#
# COMPACT_ATOMS: atom_id res chain seq x y z
N MET A 1 18.04 21.35 -36.91
CA MET A 1 17.55 22.72 -37.15
C MET A 1 16.06 22.61 -37.33
N ASP A 2 15.29 22.96 -36.30
CA ASP A 2 14.03 23.72 -36.39
C ASP A 2 13.27 23.70 -35.05
N ASN A 3 13.18 24.91 -34.49
CA ASN A 3 12.11 25.51 -33.67
C ASN A 3 11.20 24.64 -32.79
N LEU A 4 11.32 24.86 -31.47
CA LEU A 4 10.15 25.11 -30.61
C LEU A 4 10.49 26.27 -29.65
N LYS A 5 9.71 27.34 -29.77
CA LYS A 5 9.80 28.60 -29.00
C LYS A 5 9.34 28.37 -27.56
N SER A 6 10.04 28.99 -26.62
CA SER A 6 9.63 29.17 -25.23
C SER A 6 8.63 30.33 -25.11
N ASP A 7 7.44 30.08 -24.58
CA ASP A 7 6.51 31.12 -24.17
C ASP A 7 7.00 31.75 -22.85
N GLN A 8 7.44 33.01 -22.92
CA GLN A 8 7.56 33.90 -21.75
C GLN A 8 6.26 34.71 -21.62
N PRO A 9 5.73 34.93 -20.41
CA PRO A 9 4.63 35.87 -20.22
C PRO A 9 5.11 37.32 -20.43
N PRO A 10 4.22 38.24 -20.86
CA PRO A 10 4.62 39.60 -21.21
C PRO A 10 5.05 40.39 -19.97
N ALA A 11 6.06 41.25 -20.15
CA ALA A 11 6.50 42.21 -19.17
C ALA A 11 5.39 43.23 -18.87
N TYR A 12 5.14 43.49 -17.58
CA TYR A 12 4.26 44.58 -17.14
C TYR A 12 4.83 45.92 -17.63
N SER A 13 4.04 46.62 -18.45
CA SER A 13 4.30 47.99 -18.87
C SER A 13 4.23 48.94 -17.68
N GLN A 14 5.17 49.89 -17.65
CA GLN A 14 5.18 51.01 -16.71
C GLN A 14 3.85 51.78 -16.80
N ILE A 15 3.17 51.95 -15.67
CA ILE A 15 2.03 52.86 -15.55
C ILE A 15 2.56 54.24 -15.15
N ASP A 16 2.15 55.23 -15.93
CA ASP A 16 2.44 56.67 -15.86
C ASP A 16 2.09 57.27 -14.47
N PRO A 17 2.96 58.08 -13.83
CA PRO A 17 2.72 58.66 -12.51
C PRO A 17 1.59 59.71 -12.41
N ASN A 18 0.95 60.13 -13.51
CA ASN A 18 0.08 61.31 -13.51
C ASN A 18 -1.43 61.08 -13.48
N THR A 19 -1.94 59.87 -13.29
CA THR A 19 -3.40 59.62 -13.24
C THR A 19 -4.04 59.76 -11.85
N SER A 20 -3.31 60.25 -10.83
CA SER A 20 -3.81 60.38 -9.44
C SER A 20 -4.33 61.77 -9.06
N ARG A 21 -4.57 62.67 -10.02
CA ARG A 21 -5.21 63.96 -9.76
C ARG A 21 -6.47 64.07 -10.59
N LEU A 22 -7.58 63.61 -10.04
CA LEU A 22 -8.97 64.00 -10.35
C LEU A 22 -9.86 62.97 -9.66
N ILE A 23 -10.20 63.23 -8.40
CA ILE A 23 -11.42 62.83 -7.63
C ILE A 23 -11.08 63.23 -6.19
N ASN A 24 -11.19 64.52 -5.87
CA ASN A 24 -11.25 65.04 -4.50
C ASN A 24 -11.59 66.54 -4.57
N SER A 25 -12.85 66.86 -4.84
CA SER A 25 -13.33 68.25 -4.67
C SER A 25 -14.80 68.39 -4.27
N GLU A 26 -15.53 67.33 -3.90
CA GLU A 26 -16.98 67.47 -3.60
C GLU A 26 -17.47 66.73 -2.34
N ALA A 27 -16.62 66.51 -1.34
CA ALA A 27 -17.05 65.86 -0.08
C ALA A 27 -16.62 66.60 1.20
N THR A 28 -16.51 67.93 1.14
CA THR A 28 -16.25 68.78 2.32
C THR A 28 -17.38 69.80 2.51
N SER A 29 -18.59 69.33 2.78
CA SER A 29 -19.54 70.10 3.58
C SER A 29 -20.63 69.21 4.16
N ARG A 30 -20.53 68.93 5.46
CA ARG A 30 -21.62 68.77 6.44
C ARG A 30 -21.05 68.23 7.76
N LEU A 31 -20.90 69.14 8.73
CA LEU A 31 -21.27 69.03 10.16
C LEU A 31 -20.84 67.73 10.89
N GLY A 32 -20.12 67.73 12.01
CA GLY A 32 -19.85 68.71 13.05
C GLY A 32 -19.41 67.93 14.31
N ASP A 33 -18.57 68.55 15.14
CA ASP A 33 -18.08 68.13 16.47
C ASP A 33 -18.42 66.70 16.95
N GLY A 34 -17.41 65.83 16.89
CA GLY A 34 -17.43 64.50 17.50
C GLY A 34 -16.31 63.61 16.96
N LEU A 35 -15.17 63.61 17.64
CA LEU A 35 -14.14 62.58 17.48
C LEU A 35 -14.73 61.22 17.87
N VAL A 36 -15.23 60.47 16.89
CA VAL A 36 -15.52 59.04 17.02
C VAL A 36 -14.68 58.29 15.99
N SER A 37 -13.87 57.35 16.46
CA SER A 37 -12.93 56.56 15.66
C SER A 37 -13.65 55.73 14.60
N ILE A 38 -13.33 55.95 13.33
CA ILE A 38 -13.98 55.34 12.16
C ILE A 38 -13.61 53.84 11.94
N ASN A 39 -12.79 53.21 12.79
CA ASN A 39 -12.17 51.91 12.44
C ASN A 39 -12.80 50.62 13.00
N GLU A 40 -13.80 50.66 13.90
CA GLU A 40 -14.34 49.43 14.52
C GLU A 40 -15.73 48.99 14.03
N SER A 41 -16.44 49.80 13.24
CA SER A 41 -17.86 49.54 12.94
C SER A 41 -18.13 48.62 11.74
N ASN A 42 -17.13 48.30 10.90
CA ASN A 42 -17.28 47.39 9.76
C ASN A 42 -16.26 46.24 9.79
N PRO A 43 -16.67 45.04 10.27
CA PRO A 43 -15.83 43.85 10.32
C PRO A 43 -15.15 43.47 8.99
N ILE A 44 -15.86 43.64 7.87
CA ILE A 44 -15.34 43.29 6.54
C ILE A 44 -14.18 44.22 6.17
N SER A 45 -14.32 45.53 6.40
CA SER A 45 -13.24 46.49 6.15
C SER A 45 -12.02 46.20 7.01
N PHE A 46 -12.22 45.74 8.25
CA PHE A 46 -11.13 45.44 9.17
C PHE A 46 -10.34 44.21 8.72
N ILE A 47 -11.03 43.15 8.31
CA ILE A 47 -10.42 41.93 7.74
C ILE A 47 -9.68 42.23 6.43
N LEU A 48 -10.29 43.00 5.52
CA LEU A 48 -9.65 43.37 4.25
C LEU A 48 -8.37 44.20 4.47
N LYS A 49 -8.39 45.12 5.42
CA LYS A 49 -7.20 45.90 5.80
C LYS A 49 -6.06 45.00 6.30
N ALA A 50 -6.38 44.01 7.13
CA ALA A 50 -5.38 43.04 7.62
C ALA A 50 -4.82 42.16 6.49
N CYS A 51 -5.68 41.70 5.58
CA CYS A 51 -5.26 40.90 4.43
C CYS A 51 -4.32 41.68 3.48
N ASP A 52 -4.65 42.94 3.17
CA ASP A 52 -3.80 43.81 2.35
C ASP A 52 -2.44 44.09 3.04
N PHE A 53 -2.46 44.34 4.35
CA PHE A 53 -1.25 44.53 5.14
C PHE A 53 -0.35 43.28 5.09
N ALA A 54 -0.90 42.10 5.39
CA ALA A 54 -0.17 40.84 5.35
C ALA A 54 0.39 40.55 3.95
N ALA A 55 -0.39 40.80 2.90
CA ALA A 55 0.05 40.60 1.52
C ALA A 55 1.25 41.49 1.16
N LYS A 56 1.24 42.75 1.61
CA LYS A 56 2.37 43.68 1.42
C LYS A 56 3.60 43.25 2.20
N LYS A 57 3.46 42.80 3.45
CA LYS A 57 4.58 42.38 4.29
C LYS A 57 5.23 41.09 3.76
N HIS A 58 4.43 40.11 3.34
CA HIS A 58 4.92 38.84 2.79
C HIS A 58 5.19 38.86 1.27
N ARG A 59 5.16 40.02 0.60
CA ARG A 59 5.21 40.15 -0.88
C ARG A 59 6.39 39.45 -1.57
N PHE A 60 7.51 39.31 -0.87
CA PHE A 60 8.72 38.66 -1.39
C PHE A 60 8.98 37.28 -0.79
N GLN A 61 8.15 36.83 0.15
CA GLN A 61 8.30 35.54 0.81
C GLN A 61 7.59 34.44 0.00
N LYS A 62 8.25 33.29 -0.08
CA LYS A 62 7.75 32.08 -0.74
C LYS A 62 7.71 30.92 0.25
N ARG A 63 6.75 30.02 0.07
CA ARG A 63 6.77 28.71 0.73
C ARG A 63 7.93 27.87 0.16
N LYS A 64 8.36 26.87 0.93
CA LYS A 64 9.52 26.01 0.61
C LYS A 64 9.13 24.79 -0.23
N ASP A 65 7.92 24.78 -0.79
CA ASP A 65 7.43 23.76 -1.70
C ASP A 65 8.07 23.88 -3.08
N LEU A 66 7.87 22.86 -3.93
CA LEU A 66 8.50 22.81 -5.26
C LEU A 66 8.11 24.00 -6.15
N GLN A 67 6.88 24.49 -6.06
CA GLN A 67 6.38 25.58 -6.91
C GLN A 67 6.70 26.96 -6.35
N GLN A 68 7.33 27.04 -5.17
CA GLN A 68 7.60 28.30 -4.46
C GLN A 68 6.34 29.17 -4.39
N THR A 69 5.27 28.60 -3.84
CA THR A 69 3.97 29.28 -3.76
C THR A 69 4.06 30.57 -2.93
N PRO A 70 3.28 31.62 -3.25
CA PRO A 70 3.27 32.86 -2.47
C PRO A 70 2.94 32.62 -0.99
N TYR A 71 3.75 33.16 -0.07
CA TYR A 71 3.58 32.89 1.36
C TYR A 71 2.23 33.36 1.91
N ILE A 72 1.68 34.46 1.37
CA ILE A 72 0.38 35.02 1.78
C ILE A 72 -0.79 34.02 1.73
N ASN A 73 -0.68 32.96 0.92
CA ASN A 73 -1.67 31.89 0.90
C ASN A 73 -1.82 31.19 2.26
N HIS A 74 -0.74 31.13 3.06
CA HIS A 74 -0.75 30.54 4.40
C HIS A 74 -1.61 31.35 5.38
N PRO A 75 -1.33 32.63 5.69
CA PRO A 75 -2.20 33.42 6.58
C PRO A 75 -3.67 33.49 6.13
N ILE A 76 -3.91 33.61 4.82
CA ILE A 76 -5.29 33.57 4.26
C ILE A 76 -5.93 32.20 4.50
N GLY A 77 -5.18 31.12 4.31
CA GLY A 77 -5.66 29.76 4.54
C GLY A 77 -5.97 29.46 6.01
N VAL A 78 -5.17 29.96 6.94
CA VAL A 78 -5.43 29.88 8.39
C VAL A 78 -6.72 30.63 8.74
N ALA A 79 -6.87 31.87 8.26
CA ALA A 79 -8.09 32.65 8.43
C ALA A 79 -9.32 31.94 7.81
N ASN A 80 -9.16 31.29 6.66
CA ASN A 80 -10.21 30.54 6.00
C ASN A 80 -10.64 29.30 6.81
N ILE A 81 -9.71 28.55 7.40
CA ILE A 81 -10.01 27.42 8.28
C ILE A 81 -10.83 27.89 9.47
N LEU A 82 -10.42 28.98 10.13
CA LEU A 82 -11.15 29.53 11.26
C LEU A 82 -12.58 29.91 10.90
N ALA A 83 -12.75 30.67 9.81
CA ALA A 83 -14.06 31.18 9.40
C ALA A 83 -15.01 30.10 8.89
N ASN A 84 -14.51 29.15 8.08
CA ASN A 84 -15.37 28.22 7.33
C ASN A 84 -15.41 26.80 7.89
N GLU A 85 -14.40 26.38 8.65
CA GLU A 85 -14.34 25.03 9.24
C GLU A 85 -14.49 25.08 10.77
N GLY A 86 -13.94 26.13 11.41
CA GLY A 86 -14.01 26.36 12.84
C GLY A 86 -15.22 27.16 13.32
N ASP A 87 -16.08 27.65 12.43
CA ASP A 87 -17.20 28.56 12.71
C ASP A 87 -16.81 29.81 13.55
N VAL A 88 -15.58 30.30 13.40
CA VAL A 88 -15.11 31.48 14.15
C VAL A 88 -15.62 32.75 13.48
N THR A 89 -16.50 33.47 14.18
CA THR A 89 -17.11 34.71 13.68
C THR A 89 -16.50 35.98 14.27
N ASP A 90 -15.62 35.88 15.28
CA ASP A 90 -14.96 37.04 15.88
C ASP A 90 -13.96 37.67 14.89
N PRO A 91 -14.18 38.93 14.45
CA PRO A 91 -13.29 39.58 13.50
C PRO A 91 -11.87 39.76 14.04
N SER A 92 -11.70 39.86 15.37
CA SER A 92 -10.39 40.05 15.98
C SER A 92 -9.51 38.81 15.80
N THR A 93 -10.09 37.63 16.00
CA THR A 93 -9.42 36.34 15.81
C THR A 93 -9.05 36.12 14.33
N ILE A 94 -9.95 36.46 13.40
CA ILE A 94 -9.67 36.36 11.96
C ILE A 94 -8.56 37.33 11.52
N VAL A 95 -8.57 38.56 12.02
CA VAL A 95 -7.51 39.53 11.76
C VAL A 95 -6.17 39.07 12.35
N ALA A 96 -6.15 38.55 13.58
CA ALA A 96 -4.95 38.00 14.16
C ALA A 96 -4.40 36.82 13.34
N ALA A 97 -5.26 35.93 12.83
CA ALA A 97 -4.87 34.85 11.94
C ALA A 97 -4.22 35.33 10.63
N LEU A 98 -4.71 36.43 10.05
CA LEU A 98 -4.09 37.03 8.86
C LEU A 98 -2.71 37.65 9.16
N LEU A 99 -2.44 37.99 10.43
CA LEU A 99 -1.25 38.73 10.85
C LEU A 99 -0.24 37.87 11.64
N HIS A 100 -0.58 36.63 12.04
CA HIS A 100 0.17 35.85 13.03
C HIS A 100 1.67 35.70 12.69
N ASP A 101 2.00 35.48 11.42
CA ASP A 101 3.38 35.32 10.96
C ASP A 101 4.07 36.64 10.56
N THR A 102 3.37 37.78 10.59
CA THR A 102 3.96 39.04 10.11
C THR A 102 5.11 39.49 10.99
N VAL A 103 4.98 39.38 12.32
CA VAL A 103 6.05 39.76 13.26
C VAL A 103 7.17 38.72 13.22
N GLU A 104 6.83 37.43 13.10
CA GLU A 104 7.85 36.39 13.02
C GLU A 104 8.69 36.56 11.75
N ASP A 105 8.07 36.62 10.58
CA ASP A 105 8.75 36.38 9.30
C ASP A 105 9.01 37.62 8.43
N THR A 106 8.66 38.81 8.90
CA THR A 106 8.88 40.06 8.16
C THR A 106 9.58 41.12 9.02
N ASP A 107 9.65 42.36 8.53
CA ASP A 107 10.17 43.52 9.26
C ASP A 107 9.12 44.18 10.17
N THR A 108 7.96 43.55 10.35
CA THR A 108 6.84 44.07 11.15
C THR A 108 7.15 43.98 12.64
N THR A 109 6.78 45.02 13.39
CA THR A 109 6.94 45.07 14.86
C THR A 109 5.60 44.99 15.58
N LEU A 110 5.59 44.57 16.84
CA LEU A 110 4.37 44.57 17.67
C LEU A 110 3.81 45.99 17.85
N GLU A 111 4.69 46.99 17.94
CA GLU A 111 4.30 48.40 18.00
C GLU A 111 3.53 48.83 16.74
N GLU A 112 3.98 48.38 15.56
CA GLU A 112 3.29 48.63 14.29
C GLU A 112 1.90 47.97 14.29
N ILE A 113 1.80 46.71 14.72
CA ILE A 113 0.50 46.02 14.83
C ILE A 113 -0.43 46.77 15.78
N GLN A 114 0.06 47.20 16.94
CA GLN A 114 -0.74 47.95 17.92
C GLN A 114 -1.24 49.28 17.35
N GLN A 115 -0.40 50.01 16.62
CA GLN A 115 -0.78 51.29 16.01
C GLN A 115 -1.84 51.13 14.92
N VAL A 116 -1.75 50.07 14.11
CA VAL A 116 -2.62 49.89 12.92
C VAL A 116 -3.92 49.15 13.23
N PHE A 117 -3.87 48.18 14.16
CA PHE A 117 -4.95 47.22 14.44
C PHE A 117 -5.38 47.20 15.92
N GLY A 118 -4.70 47.95 16.79
CA GLY A 118 -5.06 48.08 18.20
C GLY A 118 -4.43 47.03 19.12
N LYS A 119 -4.53 47.29 20.43
CA LYS A 119 -3.89 46.50 21.48
C LYS A 119 -4.35 45.03 21.49
N LYS A 120 -5.65 44.77 21.31
CA LYS A 120 -6.20 43.41 21.33
C LYS A 120 -5.53 42.51 20.28
N ILE A 121 -5.43 42.99 19.04
CA ILE A 121 -4.79 42.23 17.94
C ILE A 121 -3.31 42.02 18.22
N ARG A 122 -2.61 43.06 18.70
CA ARG A 122 -1.21 42.94 19.08
C ARG A 122 -0.99 41.85 20.12
N ASP A 123 -1.80 41.83 21.18
CA ASP A 123 -1.67 40.84 22.26
C ASP A 123 -1.86 39.39 21.71
N ILE A 124 -2.83 39.17 20.82
CA ILE A 124 -3.05 37.84 20.20
C ILE A 124 -1.88 37.45 19.29
N VAL A 125 -1.39 38.38 18.45
CA VAL A 125 -0.27 38.14 17.53
C VAL A 125 1.03 37.86 18.30
N ASP A 126 1.25 38.54 19.42
CA ASP A 126 2.40 38.32 20.31
C ASP A 126 2.42 36.86 20.82
N GLU A 127 1.29 36.36 21.32
CA GLU A 127 1.14 34.95 21.76
C GLU A 127 1.27 33.92 20.60
N CYS A 128 1.16 34.37 19.35
CA CYS A 128 1.37 33.52 18.18
C CYS A 128 2.80 33.59 17.63
N THR A 129 3.63 34.53 18.11
CA THR A 129 4.98 34.78 17.58
C THR A 129 6.04 34.00 18.35
N ASP A 130 6.90 33.28 17.63
CA ASP A 130 8.06 32.62 18.24
C ASP A 130 9.19 33.59 18.61
N ASP A 131 9.86 33.33 19.74
CA ASP A 131 11.12 34.00 20.09
C ASP A 131 12.28 33.49 19.22
N LYS A 132 12.63 34.24 18.18
CA LYS A 132 13.73 33.93 17.25
C LYS A 132 15.13 33.97 17.87
N SER A 133 15.29 34.44 19.11
CA SER A 133 16.57 34.35 19.84
C SER A 133 16.89 32.93 20.30
N LEU A 134 15.86 32.06 20.41
CA LEU A 134 16.00 30.68 20.84
C LEU A 134 16.38 29.74 19.69
N SER A 135 17.01 28.62 20.04
CA SER A 135 17.28 27.54 19.09
C SER A 135 15.97 26.96 18.55
N ARG A 136 16.01 26.32 17.37
CA ARG A 136 14.82 25.70 16.76
C ARG A 136 14.13 24.71 17.69
N ASP A 137 14.89 23.91 18.44
CA ASP A 137 14.33 22.91 19.34
C ASP A 137 13.77 23.55 20.62
N ALA A 138 14.43 24.60 21.13
CA ALA A 138 13.91 25.39 22.25
C ALA A 138 12.60 26.10 21.89
N ARG A 139 12.48 26.67 20.68
CA ARG A 139 11.21 27.25 20.18
C ARG A 139 10.09 26.23 20.12
N LYS A 140 10.37 25.05 19.57
CA LYS A 140 9.40 23.94 19.52
C LYS A 140 8.92 23.52 20.91
N GLN A 141 9.83 23.46 21.89
CA GLN A 141 9.48 23.12 23.27
C GLN A 141 8.66 24.24 23.93
N ALA A 142 9.04 25.50 23.74
CA ALA A 142 8.30 26.65 24.24
C ALA A 142 6.85 26.69 23.72
N GLN A 143 6.61 26.34 22.44
CA GLN A 143 5.25 26.22 21.92
C GLN A 143 4.42 25.16 22.68
N ILE A 144 5.02 24.03 23.08
CA ILE A 144 4.32 22.99 23.85
C ILE A 144 4.03 23.50 25.27
N ASP A 145 5.00 24.15 25.90
CA ASP A 145 4.92 24.58 27.30
C ASP A 145 3.92 25.73 27.46
N ASN A 146 3.89 26.68 26.53
CA ASN A 146 3.05 27.89 26.59
C ASN A 146 1.64 27.69 26.00
N ALA A 147 1.42 26.67 25.17
CA ALA A 147 0.15 26.45 24.47
C ALA A 147 -1.09 26.50 25.38
N ALA A 148 -1.00 25.90 26.58
CA ALA A 148 -2.12 25.86 27.52
C ALA A 148 -2.43 27.24 28.16
N SER A 149 -1.44 28.13 28.27
CA SER A 149 -1.57 29.45 28.89
C SER A 149 -2.06 30.54 27.95
N HIS A 150 -2.05 30.31 26.64
CA HIS A 150 -2.52 31.29 25.66
C HIS A 150 -4.02 31.62 25.84
N CYS A 151 -4.38 32.84 25.44
CA CYS A 151 -5.76 33.29 25.35
C CYS A 151 -6.56 32.45 24.35
N PHE A 152 -7.89 32.47 24.47
CA PHE A 152 -8.77 31.64 23.64
C PHE A 152 -8.58 31.93 22.14
N GLU A 153 -8.47 33.20 21.77
CA GLU A 153 -8.25 33.62 20.39
C GLU A 153 -6.92 33.12 19.83
N ALA A 154 -5.82 33.22 20.59
CA ALA A 154 -4.52 32.69 20.15
C ALA A 154 -4.55 31.16 20.02
N LYS A 155 -5.23 30.44 20.92
CA LYS A 155 -5.40 28.98 20.81
C LYS A 155 -6.12 28.59 19.51
N LEU A 156 -7.15 29.33 19.11
CA LEU A 156 -7.83 29.13 17.83
C LEU A 156 -6.86 29.30 16.65
N VAL A 157 -6.10 30.40 16.62
CA VAL A 157 -5.09 30.67 15.58
C VAL A 157 -4.06 29.54 15.51
N HIS A 158 -3.53 29.10 16.65
CA HIS A 158 -2.59 27.98 16.72
C HIS A 158 -3.17 26.66 16.17
N LEU A 159 -4.43 26.32 16.51
CA LEU A 159 -5.08 25.12 15.97
C LEU A 159 -5.20 25.19 14.44
N ALA A 160 -5.67 26.32 13.91
CA ALA A 160 -5.82 26.52 12.47
C ALA A 160 -4.48 26.55 11.72
N ASP A 161 -3.44 27.16 12.30
CA ASP A 161 -2.07 27.13 11.78
C ASP A 161 -1.55 25.69 11.66
N LYS A 162 -1.68 24.89 12.73
CA LYS A 162 -1.26 23.47 12.68
C LYS A 162 -2.06 22.70 11.64
N LEU A 163 -3.36 22.93 11.50
CA LEU A 163 -4.18 22.24 10.52
C LEU A 163 -3.76 22.59 9.09
N TYR A 164 -3.56 23.89 8.82
CA TYR A 164 -3.10 24.34 7.53
C TYR A 164 -1.75 23.72 7.19
N ASN A 165 -0.78 23.79 8.10
CA ASN A 165 0.56 23.26 7.87
C ASN A 165 0.59 21.73 7.70
N LEU A 166 -0.24 20.97 8.43
CA LEU A 166 -0.36 19.52 8.22
C LEU A 166 -0.96 19.19 6.85
N ARG A 167 -2.04 19.88 6.45
CA ARG A 167 -2.64 19.70 5.11
C ARG A 167 -1.72 20.18 3.99
N ASP A 168 -0.91 21.20 4.22
CA ASP A 168 0.10 21.68 3.27
C ASP A 168 1.27 20.69 3.17
N LEU A 169 1.66 20.07 4.27
CA LEU A 169 2.69 19.03 4.28
C LEU A 169 2.27 17.76 3.51
N GLU A 170 0.96 17.45 3.49
CA GLU A 170 0.40 16.39 2.65
C GLU A 170 0.39 16.78 1.16
N ARG A 171 -0.04 18.01 0.83
CA ARG A 171 -0.23 18.46 -0.56
C ARG A 171 1.07 18.88 -1.24
N ASN A 172 1.86 19.71 -0.58
CA ASN A 172 3.02 20.42 -1.12
C ASN A 172 4.17 20.44 -0.08
N PRO A 173 4.78 19.29 0.23
CA PRO A 173 5.84 19.23 1.24
C PRO A 173 7.07 20.07 0.84
N PRO A 174 7.85 20.58 1.81
CA PRO A 174 9.10 21.26 1.50
C PRO A 174 10.08 20.35 0.75
N VAL A 175 10.79 20.89 -0.25
CA VAL A 175 11.65 20.11 -1.17
C VAL A 175 12.68 19.22 -0.46
N ASN A 176 13.19 19.67 0.70
CA ASN A 176 14.25 18.99 1.46
C ASN A 176 13.74 18.20 2.69
N TRP A 177 12.46 17.79 2.72
CA TRP A 177 11.90 17.02 3.82
C TRP A 177 11.70 15.55 3.44
N ASP A 178 12.44 14.67 4.13
CA ASP A 178 12.25 13.23 4.06
C ASP A 178 11.06 12.77 4.94
N TYR A 179 10.75 11.48 4.89
CA TYR A 179 9.67 10.88 5.68
C TYR A 179 9.88 11.06 7.19
N LEU A 180 11.10 10.88 7.69
CA LEU A 180 11.41 11.00 9.11
C LEU A 180 11.13 12.42 9.62
N ARG A 181 11.55 13.44 8.86
CA ARG A 181 11.30 14.84 9.20
C ARG A 181 9.83 15.22 9.18
N LYS A 182 9.05 14.69 8.22
CA LYS A 182 7.57 14.85 8.21
C LYS A 182 6.94 14.23 9.45
N LYS A 183 7.42 13.06 9.85
CA LYS A 183 6.98 12.34 11.06
C LYS A 183 7.30 13.09 12.33
N GLU A 184 8.51 13.62 12.46
CA GLU A 184 8.91 14.46 13.59
C GLU A 184 8.05 15.73 13.70
N TYR A 185 7.76 16.39 12.57
CA TYR A 185 6.87 17.55 12.55
C TYR A 185 5.44 17.19 12.94
N THR A 186 4.91 16.07 12.43
CA THR A 186 3.56 15.60 12.79
C THR A 186 3.47 15.27 14.28
N LYS A 187 4.49 14.60 14.83
CA LYS A 187 4.57 14.28 16.26
C LYS A 187 4.56 15.54 17.11
N TRP A 188 5.43 16.50 16.78
CA TRP A 188 5.49 17.78 17.47
C TRP A 188 4.17 18.55 17.39
N SER A 189 3.52 18.57 16.22
CA SER A 189 2.21 19.20 16.04
C SER A 189 1.16 18.55 16.94
N LYS A 190 1.14 17.21 17.06
CA LYS A 190 0.25 16.50 18.00
C LYS A 190 0.51 16.87 19.45
N GLU A 191 1.77 17.04 19.85
CA GLU A 191 2.13 17.45 21.22
C GLU A 191 1.60 18.86 21.53
N VAL A 192 1.75 19.82 20.62
CA VAL A 192 1.17 21.17 20.77
C VAL A 192 -0.35 21.11 20.81
N VAL A 193 -1.00 20.46 19.83
CA VAL A 193 -2.46 20.34 19.75
C VAL A 193 -3.04 19.67 21.00
N SER A 194 -2.34 18.70 21.60
CA SER A 194 -2.79 18.05 22.84
C SER A 194 -2.97 19.02 24.01
N ARG A 195 -2.24 20.14 24.01
CA ARG A 195 -2.32 21.21 25.02
C ARG A 195 -3.37 22.28 24.69
N LEU A 196 -3.94 22.23 23.49
CA LEU A 196 -4.96 23.14 22.98
C LEU A 196 -6.36 22.52 22.93
N LYS A 197 -6.49 21.22 23.24
CA LYS A 197 -7.76 20.49 23.16
C LYS A 197 -8.89 21.13 23.98
N GLY A 198 -10.11 21.05 23.46
CA GLY A 198 -11.30 21.69 24.02
C GLY A 198 -11.45 23.16 23.65
N THR A 199 -10.70 23.64 22.64
CA THR A 199 -10.84 25.02 22.14
C THR A 199 -11.79 25.06 20.94
N ASN A 200 -11.71 24.08 20.03
CA ASN A 200 -12.60 24.00 18.87
C ASN A 200 -12.69 22.56 18.34
N ASP A 201 -13.78 21.87 18.67
CA ASP A 201 -13.98 20.45 18.33
C ASP A 201 -13.89 20.18 16.82
N LYS A 202 -14.37 21.10 15.97
CA LYS A 202 -14.37 20.92 14.52
C LYS A 202 -12.94 20.89 13.95
N ILE A 203 -12.14 21.90 14.31
CA ILE A 203 -10.74 21.98 13.87
C ILE A 203 -9.94 20.81 14.50
N GLU A 204 -10.23 20.43 15.74
CA GLU A 204 -9.56 19.31 16.42
C GLU A 204 -9.81 17.96 15.71
N VAL A 205 -11.03 17.69 15.23
CA VAL A 205 -11.32 16.50 14.42
C VAL A 205 -10.55 16.51 13.10
N GLU A 206 -10.53 17.64 12.40
CA GLU A 206 -9.79 17.79 11.14
C GLU A 206 -8.28 17.67 11.34
N LEU A 207 -7.74 18.15 12.47
CA LEU A 207 -6.35 17.97 12.86
C LEU A 207 -5.99 16.51 13.07
N ASP A 208 -6.85 15.75 13.76
CA ASP A 208 -6.65 14.33 13.96
C ASP A 208 -6.67 13.58 12.62
N GLN A 209 -7.57 13.93 11.70
CA GLN A 209 -7.61 13.36 10.35
C GLN A 209 -6.37 13.71 9.51
N ALA A 210 -6.00 14.99 9.41
CA ALA A 210 -4.84 15.45 8.65
C ALA A 210 -3.54 14.82 9.19
N SER A 211 -3.41 14.72 10.51
CA SER A 211 -2.26 14.07 11.14
C SER A 211 -2.16 12.58 10.85
N ASN A 212 -3.29 11.90 10.59
CA ASN A 212 -3.32 10.50 10.23
C ASN A 212 -3.06 10.29 8.72
N ASN A 213 -3.54 11.20 7.87
CA ASN A 213 -3.37 11.13 6.41
C ASN A 213 -1.91 11.33 5.95
N LEU A 214 -1.12 12.08 6.71
CA LEU A 214 0.30 12.30 6.47
C LEU A 214 1.18 11.04 6.55
N HIS A 215 0.66 9.92 7.05
CA HIS A 215 1.50 8.79 7.49
C HIS A 215 1.30 7.43 6.84
N SER A 216 0.30 7.15 6.01
CA SER A 216 0.10 5.75 5.60
C SER A 216 0.20 5.49 4.10
N LYS A 217 1.41 5.17 3.62
CA LYS A 217 1.47 4.31 2.43
C LYS A 217 1.04 2.89 2.82
N THR A 218 0.33 2.25 1.92
CA THR A 218 -0.03 0.83 2.05
C THR A 218 0.93 0.02 1.19
N GLY A 219 1.68 -0.88 1.84
CA GLY A 219 2.48 -1.89 1.16
C GLY A 219 1.60 -3.11 0.85
N VAL A 220 1.61 -3.59 -0.38
CA VAL A 220 1.01 -4.86 -0.78
C VAL A 220 2.15 -5.86 -1.00
N LEU A 221 2.14 -6.96 -0.25
CA LEU A 221 3.15 -8.01 -0.36
C LEU A 221 2.51 -9.29 -0.90
N LEU A 222 2.82 -9.62 -2.15
CA LEU A 222 2.49 -10.91 -2.75
C LEU A 222 3.44 -11.98 -2.20
N VAL A 223 2.90 -13.11 -1.73
CA VAL A 223 3.74 -14.17 -1.16
C VAL A 223 3.41 -15.53 -1.77
N ASN A 224 4.43 -16.18 -2.31
CA ASN A 224 4.35 -17.55 -2.80
C ASN A 224 5.24 -18.48 -1.95
N THR A 225 5.16 -19.80 -2.15
CA THR A 225 5.92 -20.78 -1.35
C THR A 225 7.41 -20.58 -1.50
N GLY A 226 7.84 -20.36 -2.74
CA GLY A 226 9.23 -20.15 -3.10
C GLY A 226 9.85 -21.31 -3.83
N THR A 227 11.09 -21.09 -4.23
CA THR A 227 11.88 -21.98 -5.08
C THR A 227 13.37 -21.80 -4.74
N PRO A 228 14.21 -22.82 -4.96
CA PRO A 228 15.66 -22.68 -4.85
C PRO A 228 16.20 -21.54 -5.73
N GLU A 229 17.24 -20.86 -5.27
CA GLU A 229 17.98 -19.84 -6.05
C GLU A 229 18.75 -20.43 -7.23
N GLY A 230 19.00 -21.73 -7.20
CA GLY A 230 19.70 -22.47 -8.23
C GLY A 230 19.25 -23.92 -8.26
N TYR A 231 19.49 -24.62 -9.36
CA TYR A 231 19.23 -26.05 -9.49
C TYR A 231 20.39 -26.94 -8.98
N GLY A 232 21.43 -26.33 -8.40
CA GLY A 232 22.55 -27.04 -7.79
C GLY A 232 22.21 -27.68 -6.44
N TYR A 233 23.02 -28.65 -6.03
CA TYR A 233 22.81 -29.39 -4.78
C TYR A 233 22.64 -28.49 -3.55
N PHE A 234 23.54 -27.51 -3.36
CA PHE A 234 23.52 -26.64 -2.17
C PHE A 234 22.31 -25.70 -2.15
N SER A 235 21.93 -25.12 -3.29
CA SER A 235 20.75 -24.25 -3.40
C SER A 235 19.47 -25.00 -3.06
N ILE A 236 19.32 -26.22 -3.57
CA ILE A 236 18.15 -27.07 -3.28
C ILE A 236 18.18 -27.56 -1.84
N ARG A 237 19.35 -27.94 -1.32
CA ARG A 237 19.50 -28.35 0.07
C ARG A 237 19.08 -27.22 1.01
N SER A 238 19.50 -25.98 0.76
CA SER A 238 19.14 -24.82 1.58
C SER A 238 17.63 -24.59 1.58
N PHE A 239 17.02 -24.55 0.38
CA PHE A 239 15.57 -24.41 0.22
C PHE A 239 14.78 -25.53 0.93
N LEU A 240 15.16 -26.80 0.71
CA LEU A 240 14.50 -27.93 1.34
C LEU A 240 14.69 -27.94 2.86
N ALA A 241 15.85 -27.49 3.35
CA ALA A 241 16.11 -27.41 4.78
C ALA A 241 15.16 -26.40 5.45
N GLU A 242 14.95 -25.25 4.82
CA GLU A 242 14.02 -24.23 5.32
C GLU A 242 12.57 -24.73 5.24
N PHE A 243 12.14 -25.19 4.05
CA PHE A 243 10.77 -25.63 3.78
C PHE A 243 10.35 -26.79 4.69
N LEU A 244 11.15 -27.85 4.75
CA LEU A 244 10.81 -29.05 5.50
C LEU A 244 11.05 -28.91 7.01
N SER A 245 11.74 -27.86 7.48
CA SER A 245 11.87 -27.58 8.91
C SER A 245 10.64 -26.87 9.49
N ASP A 246 9.73 -26.39 8.64
CA ASP A 246 8.54 -25.68 9.06
C ASP A 246 7.52 -26.62 9.71
N LYS A 247 7.07 -26.24 10.91
CA LYS A 247 6.09 -26.98 11.71
C LYS A 247 4.70 -27.01 11.06
N ARG A 248 4.38 -26.01 10.23
CA ARG A 248 3.12 -25.96 9.48
C ARG A 248 3.11 -26.94 8.32
N VAL A 249 4.28 -27.25 7.77
CA VAL A 249 4.44 -28.21 6.66
C VAL A 249 4.51 -29.63 7.19
N ILE A 250 5.36 -29.87 8.19
CA ILE A 250 5.53 -31.16 8.84
C ILE A 250 5.17 -31.07 10.33
N GLU A 251 3.99 -31.58 10.70
CA GLU A 251 3.47 -31.57 12.08
C GLU A 251 4.06 -32.70 12.97
N LEU A 252 5.17 -33.31 12.58
CA LEU A 252 5.85 -34.31 13.41
C LEU A 252 6.63 -33.65 14.56
N PRO A 253 6.78 -34.30 15.72
CA PRO A 253 7.61 -33.79 16.80
C PRO A 253 9.03 -33.44 16.32
N ARG A 254 9.47 -32.20 16.52
CA ARG A 254 10.75 -31.69 15.97
C ARG A 254 11.96 -32.51 16.36
N ILE A 255 11.97 -33.04 17.58
CA ILE A 255 13.07 -33.86 18.10
C ILE A 255 13.25 -35.16 17.30
N LEU A 256 12.18 -35.65 16.68
CA LEU A 256 12.22 -36.82 15.80
C LEU A 256 12.47 -36.42 14.34
N TRP A 257 11.79 -35.36 13.89
CA TRP A 257 11.83 -34.96 12.49
C TRP A 257 13.14 -34.29 12.07
N LEU A 258 13.69 -33.37 12.87
CA LEU A 258 14.89 -32.63 12.47
C LEU A 258 16.11 -33.54 12.29
N PRO A 259 16.42 -34.50 13.20
CA PRO A 259 17.52 -35.45 12.94
C PRO A 259 17.31 -36.23 11.64
N PHE A 260 16.10 -36.73 11.39
CA PHE A 260 15.79 -37.45 10.15
C PHE A 260 15.93 -36.55 8.90
N LEU A 261 15.45 -35.31 8.97
CA LEU A 261 15.58 -34.33 7.91
C LEU A 261 17.06 -34.08 7.56
N TYR A 262 17.89 -33.74 8.54
CA TYR A 262 19.28 -33.34 8.30
C TYR A 262 20.23 -34.51 8.02
N LEU A 263 19.99 -35.69 8.61
CA LEU A 263 20.84 -36.87 8.43
C LEU A 263 20.47 -37.71 7.20
N TYR A 264 19.20 -37.72 6.79
CA TYR A 264 18.74 -38.57 5.69
C TYR A 264 18.19 -37.75 4.52
N VAL A 265 17.11 -36.99 4.73
CA VAL A 265 16.36 -36.34 3.64
C VAL A 265 17.24 -35.35 2.88
N LEU A 266 17.94 -34.46 3.58
CA LEU A 266 18.76 -33.42 2.96
C LEU A 266 20.04 -33.96 2.30
N ASN A 267 20.46 -35.20 2.58
CA ASN A 267 21.63 -35.80 1.94
C ASN A 267 21.26 -36.50 0.62
N ILE A 268 20.02 -36.94 0.45
CA ILE A 268 19.59 -37.73 -0.72
C ILE A 268 18.67 -36.94 -1.65
N ARG A 269 17.66 -36.26 -1.10
CA ARG A 269 16.59 -35.63 -1.87
C ARG A 269 17.07 -34.49 -2.78
N PRO A 270 18.05 -33.65 -2.40
CA PRO A 270 18.52 -32.58 -3.28
C PRO A 270 19.09 -33.08 -4.61
N PHE A 271 19.79 -34.23 -4.63
CA PHE A 271 20.31 -34.81 -5.88
C PHE A 271 19.19 -35.14 -6.88
N LYS A 272 18.12 -35.78 -6.39
CA LYS A 272 16.97 -36.13 -7.24
C LYS A 272 16.25 -34.89 -7.75
N LYS A 273 15.98 -33.92 -6.86
CA LYS A 273 15.26 -32.69 -7.22
C LYS A 273 16.09 -31.75 -8.09
N ALA A 274 17.43 -31.78 -8.01
CA ALA A 274 18.33 -31.03 -8.90
C ALA A 274 18.11 -31.37 -10.37
N ALA A 275 17.98 -32.66 -10.69
CA ALA A 275 17.72 -33.09 -12.05
C ALA A 275 16.37 -32.55 -12.57
N CYS A 276 15.32 -32.58 -11.74
CA CYS A 276 14.00 -32.06 -12.10
C CYS A 276 14.03 -30.53 -12.28
N TYR A 277 14.63 -29.78 -11.34
CA TYR A 277 14.75 -28.32 -11.46
C TYR A 277 15.54 -27.90 -12.69
N LYS A 278 16.60 -28.65 -13.04
CA LYS A 278 17.41 -28.38 -14.25
C LYS A 278 16.57 -28.45 -15.54
N LYS A 279 15.56 -29.33 -15.61
CA LYS A 279 14.69 -29.47 -16.80
C LYS A 279 13.78 -28.27 -17.01
N ILE A 280 13.34 -27.63 -15.93
CA ILE A 280 12.39 -26.51 -15.97
C ILE A 280 13.06 -25.15 -15.83
N TRP A 281 14.39 -25.11 -15.67
CA TRP A 281 15.14 -23.89 -15.40
C TRP A 281 15.17 -22.97 -16.61
N ASN A 282 14.88 -21.69 -16.42
CA ASN A 282 15.08 -20.71 -17.48
C ASN A 282 16.56 -20.33 -17.52
N LEU A 283 17.27 -20.76 -18.57
CA LEU A 283 18.72 -20.53 -18.71
C LEU A 283 19.05 -19.06 -19.04
N GLU A 284 18.18 -18.35 -19.75
CA GLU A 284 18.41 -16.95 -20.15
C GLU A 284 18.34 -16.00 -18.96
N LYS A 285 17.34 -16.22 -18.09
CA LYS A 285 17.15 -15.43 -16.86
C LYS A 285 17.86 -16.02 -15.65
N ASN A 286 18.34 -17.26 -15.78
CA ASN A 286 18.92 -18.05 -14.71
C ASN A 286 18.02 -18.15 -13.46
N GLU A 287 16.73 -18.43 -13.67
CA GLU A 287 15.74 -18.51 -12.60
C GLU A 287 14.73 -19.65 -12.83
N ALA A 288 14.13 -20.15 -11.75
CA ALA A 288 13.00 -21.07 -11.84
C ALA A 288 11.72 -20.34 -12.29
N PRO A 289 10.80 -21.03 -13.01
CA PRO A 289 9.57 -20.42 -13.54
C PRO A 289 8.75 -19.67 -12.49
N LEU A 290 8.54 -20.27 -11.31
CA LEU A 290 7.76 -19.68 -10.22
C LEU A 290 8.26 -18.29 -9.80
N ARG A 291 9.58 -18.09 -9.81
CA ARG A 291 10.22 -16.81 -9.45
C ARG A 291 9.96 -15.75 -10.49
N LEU A 292 10.18 -16.08 -11.76
CA LEU A 292 9.92 -15.17 -12.88
C LEU A 292 8.45 -14.75 -12.92
N ILE A 293 7.55 -15.73 -12.79
CA ILE A 293 6.10 -15.51 -12.78
C ILE A 293 5.70 -14.58 -11.63
N THR A 294 6.13 -14.87 -10.41
CA THR A 294 5.76 -14.07 -9.22
C THR A 294 6.33 -12.65 -9.32
N ALA A 295 7.57 -12.50 -9.82
CA ALA A 295 8.18 -11.20 -10.05
C ALA A 295 7.43 -10.39 -11.12
N ASN A 296 7.06 -11.02 -12.24
CA ASN A 296 6.33 -10.39 -13.32
C ASN A 296 4.92 -9.97 -12.87
N GLN A 297 4.22 -10.77 -12.08
CA GLN A 297 2.94 -10.39 -11.48
C GLN A 297 3.07 -9.09 -10.68
N ALA A 298 4.08 -9.00 -9.81
CA ALA A 298 4.31 -7.80 -9.01
C ALA A 298 4.67 -6.57 -9.87
N ILE A 299 5.49 -6.74 -10.92
CA ILE A 299 5.87 -5.66 -11.84
C ILE A 299 4.65 -5.14 -12.61
N GLN A 300 3.83 -6.04 -13.15
CA GLN A 300 2.61 -5.68 -13.87
C GLN A 300 1.61 -4.97 -12.96
N LEU A 301 1.41 -5.46 -11.72
CA LEU A 301 0.56 -4.80 -10.73
C LEU A 301 1.09 -3.44 -10.30
N SER A 302 2.41 -3.32 -10.06
CA SER A 302 3.03 -2.02 -9.75
C SER A 302 2.76 -1.00 -10.86
N SER A 303 2.80 -1.45 -12.12
CA SER A 303 2.49 -0.60 -13.28
C SER A 303 1.02 -0.17 -13.32
N LYS A 304 0.09 -1.05 -12.90
CA LYS A 304 -1.36 -0.74 -12.80
C LYS A 304 -1.68 0.28 -11.71
N PHE A 305 -0.88 0.33 -10.65
CA PHE A 305 -1.06 1.25 -9.53
C PHE A 305 -0.08 2.43 -9.52
N LYS A 306 0.65 2.67 -10.63
CA LYS A 306 1.68 3.72 -10.72
C LYS A 306 1.18 5.13 -10.35
N ASP A 307 -0.10 5.42 -10.63
CA ASP A 307 -0.70 6.74 -10.39
C ASP A 307 -1.18 6.89 -8.93
N ASN A 308 -1.06 5.84 -8.10
CA ASN A 308 -1.38 5.86 -6.69
C ASN A 308 -0.11 5.87 -5.84
N GLU A 309 0.39 7.06 -5.53
CA GLU A 309 1.59 7.25 -4.69
C GLU A 309 1.45 6.71 -3.26
N LYS A 310 0.22 6.41 -2.81
CA LYS A 310 -0.06 5.83 -1.49
C LYS A 310 0.01 4.30 -1.48
N LEU A 311 0.30 3.64 -2.61
CA LEU A 311 0.39 2.18 -2.70
C LEU A 311 1.75 1.73 -3.22
N GLU A 312 2.36 0.76 -2.54
CA GLU A 312 3.61 0.13 -2.97
C GLU A 312 3.38 -1.37 -3.11
N VAL A 313 3.60 -1.95 -4.29
CA VAL A 313 3.46 -3.39 -4.52
C VAL A 313 4.84 -4.04 -4.54
N ASP A 314 5.01 -5.13 -3.80
CA ASP A 314 6.22 -5.96 -3.83
C ASP A 314 5.86 -7.44 -3.67
N TRP A 315 6.86 -8.32 -3.78
CA TRP A 315 6.68 -9.76 -3.67
C TRP A 315 7.80 -10.41 -2.86
N SER A 316 7.48 -11.55 -2.24
CA SER A 316 8.43 -12.37 -1.51
C SER A 316 8.10 -13.85 -1.60
N PHE A 317 9.03 -14.67 -1.15
CA PHE A 317 8.79 -16.07 -0.90
C PHE A 317 8.75 -16.38 0.58
N ARG A 318 7.94 -17.38 0.91
CA ARG A 318 7.96 -17.97 2.24
C ARG A 318 9.29 -18.65 2.52
N TYR A 319 9.81 -19.40 1.56
CA TYR A 319 11.09 -20.11 1.65
C TYR A 319 12.03 -19.66 0.53
N GLY A 320 13.26 -19.32 0.87
CA GLY A 320 14.24 -18.73 -0.03
C GLY A 320 14.13 -17.21 -0.19
N ASN A 321 14.76 -16.68 -1.24
CA ASN A 321 14.86 -15.24 -1.49
C ASN A 321 13.95 -14.80 -2.64
N PRO A 322 13.49 -13.54 -2.68
CA PRO A 322 13.58 -12.57 -1.60
C PRO A 322 12.68 -12.97 -0.42
N SER A 323 13.22 -12.90 0.80
CA SER A 323 12.50 -13.32 2.01
C SER A 323 11.44 -12.29 2.42
N ILE A 324 10.40 -12.76 3.12
CA ILE A 324 9.36 -11.91 3.73
C ILE A 324 9.98 -10.79 4.59
N TYR A 325 10.96 -11.12 5.43
CA TYR A 325 11.64 -10.14 6.30
C TYR A 325 12.23 -8.98 5.49
N ASN A 326 13.06 -9.30 4.48
CA ASN A 326 13.74 -8.28 3.69
C ASN A 326 12.73 -7.36 2.98
N LYS A 327 11.64 -7.94 2.48
CA LYS A 327 10.62 -7.20 1.73
C LYS A 327 9.73 -6.32 2.60
N ILE A 328 9.40 -6.78 3.81
CA ILE A 328 8.73 -5.93 4.81
C ILE A 328 9.60 -4.72 5.17
N GLU A 329 10.91 -4.91 5.38
CA GLU A 329 11.81 -3.80 5.71
C GLU A 329 11.95 -2.81 4.54
N VAL A 330 11.99 -3.27 3.29
CA VAL A 330 11.96 -2.41 2.10
C VAL A 330 10.67 -1.59 2.04
N LEU A 331 9.50 -2.21 2.23
CA LEU A 331 8.21 -1.49 2.24
C LEU A 331 8.16 -0.45 3.36
N LYS A 332 8.69 -0.79 4.53
CA LYS A 332 8.77 0.12 5.67
C LYS A 332 9.68 1.33 5.39
N GLN A 333 10.84 1.10 4.77
CA GLN A 333 11.75 2.18 4.35
C GLN A 333 11.10 3.11 3.32
N LYS A 334 10.20 2.58 2.49
CA LYS A 334 9.37 3.37 1.56
C LYS A 334 8.24 4.17 2.24
N GLY A 335 8.13 4.10 3.57
CA GLY A 335 7.11 4.82 4.34
C GLY A 335 5.78 4.07 4.47
N CYS A 336 5.75 2.76 4.20
CA CYS A 336 4.55 1.97 4.45
C CYS A 336 4.43 1.66 5.95
N ASP A 337 3.26 1.97 6.53
CA ASP A 337 2.88 1.62 7.90
C ASP A 337 1.67 0.68 7.95
N ARG A 338 1.06 0.39 6.79
CA ARG A 338 0.04 -0.64 6.57
C ARG A 338 0.54 -1.66 5.57
N LEU A 339 0.34 -2.95 5.87
CA LEU A 339 0.71 -4.09 5.05
C LEU A 339 -0.54 -4.88 4.68
N ILE A 340 -0.82 -4.98 3.38
CA ILE A 340 -1.75 -5.96 2.82
C ILE A 340 -0.94 -7.17 2.40
N LEU A 341 -1.11 -8.28 3.11
CA LEU A 341 -0.49 -9.55 2.80
C LEU A 341 -1.40 -10.35 1.87
N LEU A 342 -0.92 -10.67 0.67
CA LEU A 342 -1.66 -11.46 -0.32
C LEU A 342 -0.92 -12.77 -0.60
N PRO A 343 -1.26 -13.87 0.11
CA PRO A 343 -0.77 -15.20 -0.19
C PRO A 343 -1.29 -15.65 -1.56
N LEU A 344 -0.42 -16.13 -2.45
CA LEU A 344 -0.75 -16.56 -3.81
C LEU A 344 -1.26 -18.01 -3.85
N TYR A 345 -2.13 -18.35 -2.90
CA TYR A 345 -2.80 -19.65 -2.78
C TYR A 345 -4.30 -19.43 -2.82
N PRO A 346 -5.03 -19.95 -3.84
CA PRO A 346 -6.47 -19.78 -3.90
C PRO A 346 -7.16 -20.44 -2.70
N GLN A 347 -6.78 -21.68 -2.40
CA GLN A 347 -7.26 -22.44 -1.24
C GLN A 347 -6.35 -22.21 -0.03
N TYR A 348 -6.96 -22.04 1.14
CA TYR A 348 -6.25 -22.01 2.41
C TYR A 348 -5.75 -23.41 2.76
N ALA A 349 -4.49 -23.49 3.18
CA ALA A 349 -3.97 -24.59 4.00
C ALA A 349 -3.06 -24.04 5.09
N ALA A 350 -2.98 -24.73 6.22
CA ALA A 350 -2.05 -24.38 7.29
C ALA A 350 -0.59 -24.44 6.79
N ALA A 351 -0.28 -25.44 5.97
CA ALA A 351 1.04 -25.66 5.37
C ALA A 351 1.47 -24.56 4.38
N THR A 352 0.56 -23.72 3.91
CA THR A 352 0.85 -22.63 2.96
C THR A 352 0.50 -21.27 3.56
N THR A 353 -0.78 -20.91 3.57
CA THR A 353 -1.29 -19.61 4.01
C THR A 353 -0.93 -19.32 5.46
N ALA A 354 -1.15 -20.27 6.39
CA ALA A 354 -0.83 -20.01 7.80
C ALA A 354 0.68 -19.92 8.04
N SER A 355 1.50 -20.69 7.33
CA SER A 355 2.96 -20.57 7.39
C SER A 355 3.45 -19.17 6.97
N VAL A 356 2.88 -18.63 5.89
CA VAL A 356 3.15 -17.24 5.44
C VAL A 356 2.77 -16.24 6.52
N VAL A 357 1.56 -16.39 7.09
CA VAL A 357 1.06 -15.49 8.14
C VAL A 357 1.94 -15.56 9.39
N ASP A 358 2.31 -16.75 9.86
CA ASP A 358 3.20 -16.95 11.01
C ASP A 358 4.56 -16.26 10.79
N GLU A 359 5.13 -16.36 9.59
CA GLU A 359 6.41 -15.75 9.25
C GLU A 359 6.33 -14.22 9.18
N VAL A 360 5.24 -13.68 8.65
CA VAL A 360 4.97 -12.22 8.68
C VAL A 360 4.84 -11.73 10.11
N PHE A 361 4.07 -12.41 10.97
CA PHE A 361 3.95 -12.06 12.38
C PHE A 361 5.32 -12.13 13.09
N ARG A 362 6.14 -13.15 12.80
CA ARG A 362 7.50 -13.25 13.32
C ARG A 362 8.35 -12.05 12.91
N CYS A 363 8.23 -11.58 11.67
CA CYS A 363 8.94 -10.39 11.20
C CYS A 363 8.44 -9.11 11.88
N LEU A 364 7.12 -8.89 11.92
CA LEU A 364 6.51 -7.72 12.53
C LEU A 364 6.76 -7.65 14.04
N SER A 365 6.81 -8.80 14.74
CA SER A 365 7.10 -8.86 16.18
C SER A 365 8.45 -8.25 16.57
N LYS A 366 9.41 -8.19 15.63
CA LYS A 366 10.73 -7.57 15.83
C LYS A 366 10.71 -6.05 15.71
N GLN A 367 9.64 -5.48 15.15
CA GLN A 367 9.54 -4.05 14.93
C GLN A 367 9.03 -3.34 16.19
N ARG A 368 9.72 -2.25 16.58
CA ARG A 368 9.28 -1.42 17.72
C ARG A 368 8.00 -0.64 17.41
N PHE A 369 7.88 -0.12 16.19
CA PHE A 369 6.65 0.42 15.63
C PHE A 369 6.22 -0.51 14.51
N GLN A 370 5.21 -1.33 14.79
CA GLN A 370 4.75 -2.39 13.88
C GLN A 370 3.85 -1.82 12.81
N MET A 371 3.99 -2.31 11.58
CA MET A 371 3.00 -2.05 10.55
C MET A 371 1.66 -2.69 10.93
N SER A 372 0.55 -2.01 10.63
CA SER A 372 -0.76 -2.66 10.65
C SER A 372 -0.81 -3.75 9.58
N LEU A 373 -1.39 -4.90 9.90
CA LEU A 373 -1.44 -6.05 9.00
C LEU A 373 -2.89 -6.37 8.64
N HIS A 374 -3.16 -6.52 7.35
CA HIS A 374 -4.37 -7.13 6.83
C HIS A 374 -3.99 -8.32 5.94
N VAL A 375 -4.55 -9.49 6.23
CA VAL A 375 -4.31 -10.71 5.45
C VAL A 375 -5.49 -10.91 4.51
N VAL A 376 -5.22 -10.97 3.22
CA VAL A 376 -6.26 -11.23 2.21
C VAL A 376 -6.79 -12.64 2.40
N PRO A 377 -8.12 -12.82 2.48
CA PRO A 377 -8.73 -14.14 2.66
C PRO A 377 -8.48 -15.05 1.44
N PRO A 378 -8.59 -16.38 1.60
CA PRO A 378 -8.51 -17.30 0.48
C PRO A 378 -9.58 -16.96 -0.57
N PHE A 379 -9.21 -17.07 -1.85
CA PHE A 379 -10.00 -16.61 -2.99
C PHE A 379 -10.42 -17.75 -3.94
N PHE A 380 -10.43 -18.99 -3.44
CA PHE A 380 -10.76 -20.22 -4.16
C PHE A 380 -12.12 -20.22 -4.89
N SER A 381 -13.08 -19.42 -4.43
CA SER A 381 -14.41 -19.24 -5.02
C SER A 381 -14.63 -17.88 -5.67
N HIS A 382 -13.59 -17.02 -5.72
CA HIS A 382 -13.70 -15.69 -6.26
C HIS A 382 -14.01 -15.74 -7.76
N LYS A 383 -15.01 -14.97 -8.20
CA LYS A 383 -15.51 -15.03 -9.59
C LYS A 383 -14.40 -14.82 -10.61
N ALA A 384 -13.55 -13.78 -10.45
CA ALA A 384 -12.46 -13.51 -11.37
C ALA A 384 -11.43 -14.65 -11.46
N TYR A 385 -11.23 -15.40 -10.37
CA TYR A 385 -10.32 -16.55 -10.36
C TYR A 385 -10.91 -17.73 -11.13
N ILE A 386 -12.19 -18.04 -10.90
CA ILE A 386 -12.91 -19.11 -11.60
C ILE A 386 -13.00 -18.79 -13.09
N THR A 387 -13.44 -17.59 -13.46
CA THR A 387 -13.60 -17.19 -14.87
C THR A 387 -12.26 -17.11 -15.59
N GLY A 388 -11.22 -16.56 -14.95
CA GLY A 388 -9.88 -16.50 -15.52
C GLY A 388 -9.28 -17.88 -15.78
N THR A 389 -9.44 -18.79 -14.82
CA THR A 389 -8.95 -20.17 -14.95
C THR A 389 -9.73 -20.93 -16.02
N ALA A 390 -11.06 -20.80 -16.04
CA ALA A 390 -11.90 -21.43 -17.06
C ALA A 390 -11.56 -20.92 -18.47
N LYS A 391 -11.41 -19.61 -18.63
CA LYS A 391 -10.98 -19.00 -19.90
C LYS A 391 -9.65 -19.57 -20.38
N ARG A 392 -8.65 -19.66 -19.50
CA ARG A 392 -7.34 -20.25 -19.82
C ARG A 392 -7.46 -21.69 -20.33
N VAL A 393 -8.28 -22.51 -19.68
CA VAL A 393 -8.54 -23.89 -20.11
C VAL A 393 -9.19 -23.91 -21.50
N LEU A 394 -10.25 -23.13 -21.71
CA LEU A 394 -10.95 -23.07 -22.99
C LEU A 394 -10.05 -22.59 -24.13
N ASP A 395 -9.22 -21.58 -23.88
CA ASP A 395 -8.26 -21.06 -24.86
C ASP A 395 -7.22 -22.14 -25.25
N GLU A 396 -6.67 -22.87 -24.27
CA GLU A 396 -5.73 -23.97 -24.54
C GLU A 396 -6.38 -25.12 -25.33
N LEU A 397 -7.61 -25.49 -24.99
CA LEU A 397 -8.38 -26.52 -25.71
C LEU A 397 -8.64 -26.09 -27.15
N ASN A 398 -9.09 -24.84 -27.36
CA ASN A 398 -9.37 -24.30 -28.68
C ASN A 398 -8.11 -24.19 -29.54
N ASN A 399 -7.03 -23.62 -28.98
CA ASN A 399 -5.77 -23.42 -29.69
C ASN A 399 -5.14 -24.74 -30.15
N LYS A 400 -5.25 -25.80 -29.33
CA LYS A 400 -4.74 -27.14 -29.67
C LYS A 400 -5.77 -28.03 -30.36
N LYS A 401 -6.99 -27.54 -30.60
CA LYS A 401 -8.13 -28.30 -31.14
C LYS A 401 -8.33 -29.62 -30.39
N PHE A 402 -8.29 -29.56 -29.06
CA PHE A 402 -8.34 -30.72 -28.19
C PHE A 402 -9.72 -30.85 -27.55
N SER A 403 -10.31 -32.04 -27.65
CA SER A 403 -11.58 -32.38 -27.01
C SER A 403 -11.30 -33.50 -25.98
N PRO A 404 -11.42 -33.24 -24.67
CA PRO A 404 -11.11 -34.23 -23.63
C PRO A 404 -12.24 -35.25 -23.44
N ASP A 405 -11.87 -36.50 -23.13
CA ASP A 405 -12.79 -37.48 -22.56
C ASP A 405 -12.94 -37.28 -21.04
N ALA A 406 -11.86 -36.85 -20.39
CA ALA A 406 -11.84 -36.46 -18.98
C ALA A 406 -10.95 -35.24 -18.71
N LEU A 407 -11.33 -34.52 -17.66
CA LEU A 407 -10.63 -33.38 -17.09
C LEU A 407 -10.34 -33.65 -15.61
N ILE A 408 -9.07 -33.61 -15.20
CA ILE A 408 -8.67 -33.75 -13.80
C ILE A 408 -8.27 -32.39 -13.23
N PHE A 409 -8.92 -32.00 -12.13
CA PHE A 409 -8.48 -30.92 -11.25
C PHE A 409 -7.52 -31.51 -10.22
N SER A 410 -6.20 -31.38 -10.45
CA SER A 410 -5.16 -31.94 -9.59
C SER A 410 -4.68 -30.92 -8.56
N TYR A 411 -4.89 -31.20 -7.28
CA TYR A 411 -4.45 -30.34 -6.17
C TYR A 411 -3.25 -30.98 -5.47
N HIS A 412 -2.36 -30.19 -4.87
CA HIS A 412 -1.32 -30.78 -4.03
C HIS A 412 -1.96 -31.53 -2.86
N GLY A 413 -1.51 -32.76 -2.60
CA GLY A 413 -2.06 -33.57 -1.53
C GLY A 413 -1.71 -33.01 -0.15
N LEU A 414 -2.56 -33.32 0.82
CA LEU A 414 -2.32 -33.06 2.23
C LEU A 414 -2.55 -34.35 3.03
N PRO A 415 -1.82 -34.60 4.12
CA PRO A 415 -2.16 -35.68 5.03
C PRO A 415 -3.61 -35.52 5.52
N LEU A 416 -4.39 -36.60 5.47
CA LEU A 416 -5.82 -36.58 5.85
C LEU A 416 -6.01 -36.11 7.30
N LYS A 417 -5.02 -36.38 8.16
CA LYS A 417 -4.99 -35.91 9.54
C LYS A 417 -5.08 -34.39 9.65
N TYR A 418 -4.46 -33.63 8.74
CA TYR A 418 -4.45 -32.17 8.81
C TYR A 418 -5.87 -31.62 8.58
N CYS A 419 -6.59 -32.17 7.59
CA CYS A 419 -8.00 -31.80 7.36
C CYS A 419 -8.90 -32.22 8.53
N LYS A 420 -8.68 -33.42 9.10
CA LYS A 420 -9.38 -33.85 10.34
C LYS A 420 -9.10 -32.94 11.54
N ASN A 421 -7.96 -32.26 11.57
CA ASN A 421 -7.58 -31.29 12.59
C ASN A 421 -8.14 -29.88 12.32
N GLY A 422 -8.96 -29.69 11.28
CA GLY A 422 -9.65 -28.44 10.99
C GLY A 422 -9.09 -27.62 9.81
N ASP A 423 -8.14 -28.18 9.04
CA ASP A 423 -7.70 -27.54 7.79
C ASP A 423 -8.81 -27.62 6.71
N PRO A 424 -9.34 -26.49 6.21
CA PRO A 424 -10.46 -26.48 5.26
C PRO A 424 -10.07 -26.81 3.82
N TYR A 425 -8.79 -27.10 3.56
CA TYR A 425 -8.23 -27.24 2.21
C TYR A 425 -9.01 -28.19 1.31
N ASP A 426 -9.38 -29.37 1.79
CA ASP A 426 -10.09 -30.38 1.00
C ASP A 426 -11.45 -29.86 0.48
N THR A 427 -12.23 -29.25 1.37
CA THR A 427 -13.54 -28.69 1.07
C THR A 427 -13.43 -27.55 0.06
N GLN A 428 -12.41 -26.70 0.20
CA GLN A 428 -12.14 -25.62 -0.74
C GLN A 428 -11.69 -26.13 -2.12
N CYS A 429 -10.89 -27.20 -2.18
CA CYS A 429 -10.52 -27.85 -3.44
C CYS A 429 -11.74 -28.40 -4.20
N TYR A 430 -12.63 -29.11 -3.51
CA TYR A 430 -13.85 -29.62 -4.12
C TYR A 430 -14.77 -28.49 -4.59
N GLU A 431 -14.89 -27.41 -3.81
CA GLU A 431 -15.70 -26.26 -4.21
C GLU A 431 -15.14 -25.53 -5.43
N THR A 432 -13.82 -25.30 -5.49
CA THR A 432 -13.18 -24.77 -6.71
C THR A 432 -13.44 -25.68 -7.91
N SER A 433 -13.30 -27.00 -7.76
CA SER A 433 -13.56 -27.96 -8.84
C SER A 433 -15.00 -27.88 -9.35
N ARG A 434 -15.97 -27.79 -8.43
CA ARG A 434 -17.40 -27.66 -8.74
C ARG A 434 -17.70 -26.37 -9.51
N LEU A 435 -17.13 -25.25 -9.07
CA LEU A 435 -17.29 -23.95 -9.73
C LEU A 435 -16.64 -23.94 -11.12
N LEU A 436 -15.42 -24.48 -11.25
CA LEU A 436 -14.75 -24.60 -12.55
C LEU A 436 -15.52 -25.53 -13.50
N GLN A 437 -16.00 -26.68 -13.04
CA GLN A 437 -16.81 -27.57 -13.88
C GLN A 437 -18.04 -26.86 -14.43
N ARG A 438 -18.73 -26.08 -13.60
CA ARG A 438 -19.90 -25.29 -14.01
C ARG A 438 -19.54 -24.21 -15.03
N GLU A 439 -18.44 -23.49 -14.81
CA GLU A 439 -18.00 -22.41 -15.70
C GLU A 439 -17.49 -22.93 -17.05
N LEU A 440 -16.76 -24.04 -17.03
CA LEU A 440 -16.22 -24.68 -18.23
C LEU A 440 -17.31 -25.28 -19.12
N ASN A 441 -18.37 -25.84 -18.51
CA ASN A 441 -19.50 -26.46 -19.21
C ASN A 441 -19.08 -27.41 -20.35
N LEU A 442 -18.05 -28.23 -20.09
CA LEU A 442 -17.51 -29.19 -21.06
C LEU A 442 -18.26 -30.52 -20.94
N ASP A 443 -18.58 -31.12 -22.09
CA ASP A 443 -19.12 -32.48 -22.17
C ASP A 443 -17.99 -33.52 -22.00
N CYS A 444 -17.46 -33.63 -20.78
CA CYS A 444 -16.44 -34.60 -20.43
C CYS A 444 -16.52 -34.97 -18.94
N LYS A 445 -15.83 -36.04 -18.54
CA LYS A 445 -15.78 -36.46 -17.14
C LYS A 445 -14.83 -35.55 -16.34
N CYS A 446 -15.37 -34.74 -15.43
CA CYS A 446 -14.57 -33.94 -14.51
C CYS A 446 -14.30 -34.68 -13.19
N ILE A 447 -13.05 -34.68 -12.71
CA ILE A 447 -12.64 -35.40 -11.49
C ILE A 447 -11.67 -34.55 -10.68
N THR A 448 -11.91 -34.42 -9.37
CA THR A 448 -10.96 -33.85 -8.41
C THR A 448 -10.02 -34.93 -7.90
N ALA A 449 -8.71 -34.66 -7.90
CA ALA A 449 -7.69 -35.57 -7.40
C ALA A 449 -6.54 -34.84 -6.72
N PHE A 450 -5.71 -35.59 -5.98
CA PHE A 450 -4.62 -35.06 -5.18
C PHE A 450 -3.27 -35.69 -5.57
N GLN A 451 -2.25 -34.86 -5.78
CA GLN A 451 -0.91 -35.26 -6.22
C GLN A 451 0.15 -35.20 -5.11
N SER A 452 1.37 -35.67 -5.42
CA SER A 452 2.59 -35.42 -4.63
C SER A 452 2.55 -35.94 -3.18
N GLN A 453 2.06 -37.16 -2.97
CA GLN A 453 2.08 -37.80 -1.65
C GLN A 453 3.51 -37.98 -1.11
N TYR A 454 3.68 -37.80 0.20
CA TYR A 454 4.98 -37.95 0.87
C TYR A 454 4.90 -38.79 2.16
N GLY A 455 5.63 -39.90 2.21
CA GLY A 455 5.70 -40.77 3.39
C GLY A 455 4.56 -41.80 3.49
N HIS A 456 4.45 -42.46 4.64
CA HIS A 456 3.62 -43.66 4.85
C HIS A 456 2.23 -43.41 5.49
N GLY A 457 1.81 -42.15 5.63
CA GLY A 457 0.51 -41.79 6.24
C GLY A 457 -0.66 -41.88 5.26
N GLU A 458 -1.89 -41.69 5.76
CA GLU A 458 -3.06 -41.48 4.89
C GLU A 458 -3.10 -40.05 4.36
N TRP A 459 -3.34 -39.93 3.06
CA TRP A 459 -3.44 -38.67 2.32
C TRP A 459 -4.81 -38.53 1.68
N LEU A 460 -5.17 -37.29 1.32
CA LEU A 460 -6.37 -37.03 0.54
C LEU A 460 -6.39 -37.84 -0.77
N LYS A 461 -7.55 -38.41 -1.06
CA LYS A 461 -7.81 -39.29 -2.22
C LYS A 461 -8.92 -38.68 -3.09
N PRO A 462 -9.01 -39.05 -4.37
CA PRO A 462 -8.17 -40.02 -5.10
C PRO A 462 -6.79 -39.48 -5.43
N TYR A 463 -5.81 -40.38 -5.60
CA TYR A 463 -4.46 -40.01 -5.99
C TYR A 463 -4.37 -39.78 -7.50
N THR A 464 -3.86 -38.61 -7.92
CA THR A 464 -3.80 -38.24 -9.34
C THR A 464 -3.08 -39.31 -10.16
N GLU A 465 -1.97 -39.82 -9.65
CA GLU A 465 -1.18 -40.86 -10.32
C GLU A 465 -1.95 -42.17 -10.56
N ASP A 466 -2.58 -42.71 -9.52
CA ASP A 466 -3.36 -43.95 -9.63
C ASP A 466 -4.58 -43.75 -10.53
N LEU A 467 -5.24 -42.59 -10.41
CA LEU A 467 -6.39 -42.22 -11.22
C LEU A 467 -6.03 -42.14 -12.71
N VAL A 468 -4.90 -41.53 -13.05
CA VAL A 468 -4.41 -41.42 -14.44
C VAL A 468 -4.21 -42.82 -15.06
N VAL A 469 -3.57 -43.72 -14.32
CA VAL A 469 -3.34 -45.11 -14.76
C VAL A 469 -4.67 -45.86 -14.89
N GLN A 470 -5.57 -45.71 -13.92
CA GLN A 470 -6.89 -46.35 -13.94
C GLN A 470 -7.73 -45.89 -15.14
N LEU A 471 -7.75 -44.59 -15.43
CA LEU A 471 -8.49 -44.03 -16.56
C LEU A 471 -7.92 -44.54 -17.89
N ALA A 472 -6.60 -44.54 -18.06
CA ALA A 472 -5.97 -45.09 -19.26
C ALA A 472 -6.34 -46.56 -19.49
N LYS A 473 -6.25 -47.39 -18.44
CA LYS A 473 -6.62 -48.82 -18.49
C LYS A 473 -8.11 -49.06 -18.74
N SER A 474 -8.98 -48.12 -18.33
CA SER A 474 -10.42 -48.19 -18.62
C SER A 474 -10.78 -47.89 -20.08
N GLY A 475 -9.80 -47.55 -20.92
CA GLY A 475 -9.97 -47.27 -22.34
C GLY A 475 -10.05 -45.79 -22.69
N LEU A 476 -9.93 -44.88 -21.72
CA LEU A 476 -9.97 -43.43 -21.93
C LEU A 476 -8.79 -42.98 -22.80
N LYS A 477 -9.03 -42.17 -23.84
CA LYS A 477 -8.01 -41.84 -24.84
C LYS A 477 -7.45 -40.43 -24.71
N ARG A 478 -8.27 -39.47 -24.28
CA ARG A 478 -7.93 -38.04 -24.28
C ARG A 478 -8.10 -37.46 -22.87
N LEU A 479 -6.99 -37.10 -22.23
CA LEU A 479 -6.98 -36.59 -20.86
C LEU A 479 -6.42 -35.17 -20.80
N VAL A 480 -7.09 -34.30 -20.04
CA VAL A 480 -6.59 -32.98 -19.67
C VAL A 480 -6.42 -32.92 -18.15
N ILE A 481 -5.31 -32.32 -17.69
CA ILE A 481 -5.07 -32.06 -16.27
C ILE A 481 -4.72 -30.57 -16.09
N LEU A 482 -5.28 -29.96 -15.04
CA LEU A 482 -4.90 -28.62 -14.56
C LEU A 482 -4.61 -28.64 -13.05
N ALA A 483 -3.85 -27.65 -12.59
CA ALA A 483 -3.40 -27.53 -11.20
C ALA A 483 -3.96 -26.28 -10.49
N PRO A 484 -5.28 -26.22 -10.20
CA PRO A 484 -5.93 -25.04 -9.60
C PRO A 484 -5.44 -24.70 -8.18
N GLY A 485 -4.67 -25.57 -7.52
CA GLY A 485 -4.01 -25.24 -6.25
C GLY A 485 -2.90 -24.17 -6.37
N PHE A 486 -2.49 -23.82 -7.58
CA PHE A 486 -1.35 -22.94 -7.84
C PHE A 486 -1.74 -21.74 -8.72
N MET A 487 -1.25 -20.56 -8.35
CA MET A 487 -1.37 -19.36 -9.19
C MET A 487 -0.32 -19.31 -10.32
N GLY A 488 0.84 -19.94 -10.13
CA GLY A 488 1.95 -19.93 -11.07
C GLY A 488 2.61 -21.29 -11.19
N ASP A 489 3.09 -21.60 -12.38
CA ASP A 489 3.75 -22.87 -12.67
C ASP A 489 5.05 -23.04 -11.88
N CYS A 490 5.23 -24.26 -11.36
CA CYS A 490 6.36 -24.65 -10.55
C CYS A 490 6.82 -26.07 -10.91
N LEU A 491 7.71 -26.64 -10.10
CA LEU A 491 8.22 -27.99 -10.33
C LEU A 491 7.11 -29.04 -10.33
N GLU A 492 6.19 -28.93 -9.37
CA GLU A 492 5.08 -29.85 -9.14
C GLU A 492 4.07 -29.82 -10.30
N THR A 493 3.94 -28.69 -11.01
CA THR A 493 3.00 -28.60 -12.13
C THR A 493 3.65 -29.00 -13.44
N ILE A 494 4.84 -28.47 -13.74
CA ILE A 494 5.50 -28.73 -15.04
C ILE A 494 6.03 -30.16 -15.12
N GLU A 495 6.76 -30.63 -14.11
CA GLU A 495 7.41 -31.94 -14.16
C GLU A 495 6.44 -33.04 -13.71
N GLU A 496 5.88 -32.94 -12.49
CA GLU A 496 5.08 -34.04 -11.93
C GLU A 496 3.76 -34.23 -12.70
N ILE A 497 3.08 -33.16 -13.12
CA ILE A 497 1.87 -33.26 -13.94
C ILE A 497 2.17 -33.25 -15.44
N GLY A 498 2.91 -32.25 -15.93
CA GLY A 498 3.14 -32.09 -17.37
C GLY A 498 3.95 -33.22 -18.01
N VAL A 499 4.91 -33.80 -17.27
CA VAL A 499 5.83 -34.83 -17.80
C VAL A 499 5.47 -36.21 -17.25
N ASP A 500 5.44 -36.39 -15.93
CA ASP A 500 5.29 -37.73 -15.33
C ASP A 500 3.88 -38.30 -15.54
N MET A 501 2.80 -37.52 -15.31
CA MET A 501 1.44 -38.01 -15.57
C MET A 501 1.20 -38.27 -17.06
N LYS A 502 1.75 -37.42 -17.94
CA LYS A 502 1.70 -37.65 -19.39
C LYS A 502 2.29 -39.00 -19.75
N LYS A 503 3.50 -39.28 -19.26
CA LYS A 503 4.19 -40.55 -19.50
C LYS A 503 3.34 -41.72 -19.02
N LYS A 504 2.85 -41.68 -17.78
CA LYS A 504 2.02 -42.74 -17.20
C LYS A 504 0.72 -42.98 -17.96
N PHE A 505 0.06 -41.92 -18.42
CA PHE A 505 -1.16 -42.03 -19.21
C PHE A 505 -0.93 -42.73 -20.55
N LEU A 506 0.12 -42.34 -21.28
CA LEU A 506 0.44 -42.90 -22.59
C LEU A 506 0.93 -44.36 -22.48
N GLU A 507 1.76 -44.68 -21.48
CA GLU A 507 2.27 -46.04 -21.25
C GLU A 507 1.17 -47.05 -20.87
N ASN A 508 0.02 -46.57 -20.35
CA ASN A 508 -1.09 -47.42 -19.91
C ASN A 508 -2.29 -47.42 -20.89
N GLY A 509 -2.09 -46.98 -22.14
CA GLY A 509 -3.07 -47.12 -23.22
C GLY A 509 -3.86 -45.85 -23.59
N GLY A 510 -3.56 -44.73 -22.94
CA GLY A 510 -4.01 -43.39 -23.35
C GLY A 510 -3.33 -42.94 -24.65
N GLN A 511 -3.94 -41.98 -25.36
CA GLN A 511 -3.44 -41.52 -26.68
C GLN A 511 -3.04 -40.05 -26.69
N GLN A 512 -3.85 -39.19 -26.06
CA GLN A 512 -3.62 -37.74 -26.06
C GLN A 512 -3.70 -37.20 -24.64
N PHE A 513 -2.71 -36.39 -24.28
CA PHE A 513 -2.61 -35.78 -22.96
C PHE A 513 -2.31 -34.29 -23.10
N MET A 514 -2.99 -33.47 -22.30
CA MET A 514 -2.69 -32.06 -22.19
C MET A 514 -2.60 -31.63 -20.72
N TYR A 515 -1.51 -30.96 -20.37
CA TYR A 515 -1.44 -30.13 -19.18
C TYR A 515 -1.83 -28.69 -19.55
N VAL A 516 -2.76 -28.11 -18.79
CA VAL A 516 -3.13 -26.69 -18.90
C VAL A 516 -2.27 -25.90 -17.90
N PRO A 517 -1.44 -24.94 -18.37
CA PRO A 517 -0.63 -24.11 -17.48
C PRO A 517 -1.46 -23.32 -16.47
N CYS A 518 -0.85 -22.95 -15.34
CA CYS A 518 -1.50 -22.08 -14.37
C CYS A 518 -1.80 -20.68 -14.96
N LEU A 519 -2.51 -19.85 -14.20
CA LEU A 519 -2.76 -18.45 -14.59
C LEU A 519 -1.46 -17.69 -14.85
N ASN A 520 -0.38 -18.04 -14.14
CA ASN A 520 0.94 -17.43 -14.29
C ASN A 520 0.83 -15.89 -14.21
N ASP A 521 1.54 -15.18 -15.06
CA ASP A 521 1.51 -13.73 -15.20
C ASP A 521 0.61 -13.27 -16.36
N SER A 522 -0.46 -14.03 -16.67
CA SER A 522 -1.45 -13.69 -17.71
C SER A 522 -2.30 -12.47 -17.34
N PRO A 523 -2.94 -11.82 -18.33
CA PRO A 523 -3.85 -10.70 -18.08
C PRO A 523 -4.97 -11.02 -17.06
N GLU A 524 -5.55 -12.21 -17.11
CA GLU A 524 -6.59 -12.67 -16.17
C GLU A 524 -6.04 -12.80 -14.74
N SER A 525 -4.78 -13.23 -14.60
CA SER A 525 -4.07 -13.29 -13.32
C SER A 525 -3.91 -11.88 -12.72
N ILE A 526 -3.46 -10.93 -13.53
CA ILE A 526 -3.27 -9.54 -13.10
C ILE A 526 -4.61 -8.89 -12.75
N GLU A 527 -5.66 -9.14 -13.52
CA GLU A 527 -7.02 -8.63 -13.25
C GLU A 527 -7.57 -9.16 -11.91
N LEU A 528 -7.40 -10.46 -11.65
CA LEU A 528 -7.76 -11.06 -10.36
C LEU A 528 -7.00 -10.39 -9.21
N LEU A 529 -5.68 -10.31 -9.32
CA LEU A 529 -4.84 -9.77 -8.24
C LEU A 529 -5.12 -8.28 -8.02
N GLU A 530 -5.32 -7.49 -9.08
CA GLU A 530 -5.74 -6.09 -9.00
C GLU A 530 -7.07 -5.96 -8.26
N THR A 531 -8.06 -6.80 -8.60
CA THR A 531 -9.38 -6.82 -7.95
C THR A 531 -9.25 -7.10 -6.46
N LEU A 532 -8.50 -8.15 -6.09
CA LEU A 532 -8.27 -8.50 -4.69
C LEU A 532 -7.57 -7.37 -3.94
N ILE A 533 -6.58 -6.72 -4.53
CA ILE A 533 -5.89 -5.58 -3.91
C ILE A 533 -6.87 -4.42 -3.68
N ARG A 534 -7.63 -4.01 -4.71
CA ARG A 534 -8.57 -2.89 -4.60
C ARG A 534 -9.61 -3.11 -3.49
N MET A 535 -10.18 -4.32 -3.41
CA MET A 535 -11.16 -4.69 -2.38
C MET A 535 -10.61 -4.60 -0.95
N ASN A 536 -9.30 -4.81 -0.76
CA ASN A 536 -8.68 -4.89 0.57
C ASN A 536 -7.92 -3.60 0.96
N VAL A 537 -7.57 -2.75 0.00
CA VAL A 537 -6.97 -1.43 0.23
C VAL A 537 -8.05 -0.38 0.50
N PHE A 538 -9.13 -0.39 -0.28
CA PHE A 538 -10.25 0.55 -0.19
C PHE A 538 -11.54 -0.18 0.22
N PRO A 539 -11.65 -0.66 1.47
CA PRO A 539 -12.88 -1.28 1.93
C PRO A 539 -14.01 -0.24 1.81
N SER A 540 -14.98 -0.56 0.96
CA SER A 540 -16.20 0.21 0.69
C SER A 540 -17.12 0.30 1.89
#